data_AF-A0A962A420-F1
#
_entry.id   AF-A0A962A420-F1
#
_cell.length_a   1.000
_cell.length_b   1.000
_cell.length_c   1.000
_cell.angle_alpha   90.00
_cell.angle_beta   90.00
_cell.angle_gamma   90.00
#
_symmetry.space_group_name_H-M   'P 1'
#
loop_
_entity.id
_entity.type
_entity.pdbx_description
1 polymer ?
#
loop_
_entity_poly.entity_id
_entity_poly.type
_entity_poly.pdbx_seq_one_letter_code
_entity_poly.pdbx_strand_id
1 'polypeptide(L)' 'MQNFSIEKLRLCDRILTAFQLALEQEDIETAEALNNAMELSMTRKTGGGEFIERRDYPIDVEKAIEKLRSLKKKADKK' A
#
# COMPACT_ATOMS: atom_id res chain seq x y z
N MET A 1 27.05 10.57 6.17
CA MET A 1 25.63 10.18 6.02
C MET A 1 25.39 9.86 4.55
N GLN A 2 25.02 8.63 4.23
CA GLN A 2 24.72 8.24 2.85
C GLN A 2 23.40 8.90 2.44
N ASN A 3 23.46 9.82 1.48
CA ASN A 3 22.28 10.43 0.85
C ASN A 3 21.57 9.35 0.01
N PHE A 4 20.56 8.70 0.58
CA PHE A 4 19.67 7.86 -0.19
C PHE A 4 18.89 8.75 -1.16
N SER A 5 19.24 8.72 -2.45
CA SER A 5 18.55 9.43 -3.52
C SER A 5 17.08 9.03 -3.53
N ILE A 6 16.22 9.86 -2.93
CA ILE A 6 14.76 9.69 -2.88
C ILE A 6 14.16 9.60 -4.30
N GLU A 7 14.87 10.15 -5.29
CA GLU A 7 14.42 10.40 -6.65
C GLU A 7 14.10 9.16 -7.50
N LYS A 8 14.51 7.94 -7.11
CA LYS A 8 14.27 6.71 -7.90
C LYS A 8 13.18 5.79 -7.37
N LEU A 9 12.63 6.02 -6.18
CA LEU A 9 11.60 5.15 -5.57
C LEU A 9 10.24 5.84 -5.61
N ARG A 10 9.21 5.16 -6.12
CA ARG A 10 7.84 5.72 -6.13
C ARG A 10 7.31 5.76 -4.70
N LEU A 11 6.43 6.73 -4.44
CA LEU A 11 5.75 6.83 -3.15
C LEU A 11 4.98 5.55 -2.80
N CYS A 12 4.31 4.92 -3.78
CA CYS A 12 3.59 3.66 -3.58
C CYS A 12 4.49 2.52 -3.09
N ASP A 13 5.74 2.44 -3.58
CA ASP A 13 6.67 1.37 -3.20
C ASP A 13 7.09 1.49 -1.73
N ARG A 14 7.25 2.73 -1.24
CA ARG A 14 7.53 3.01 0.18
C ARG A 14 6.33 2.74 1.07
N ILE A 15 5.13 3.11 0.61
CA ILE A 15 3.89 2.83 1.32
C ILE A 15 3.67 1.32 1.41
N LEU A 16 3.89 0.57 0.34
CA LEU A 16 3.79 -0.89 0.35
C LEU A 16 4.75 -1.53 1.36
N THR A 17 6.00 -1.06 1.42
CA THR A 17 6.98 -1.56 2.40
C THR A 17 6.51 -1.31 3.84
N ALA A 18 6.01 -0.09 4.14
CA ALA A 18 5.46 0.22 5.45
C ALA A 18 4.19 -0.59 5.76
N PHE A 19 3.34 -0.81 4.74
CA PHE A 19 2.10 -1.58 4.87
C PHE A 19 2.41 -3.04 5.23
N GLN A 20 3.38 -3.65 4.57
CA GLN A 20 3.85 -5.01 4.89
C GLN A 20 4.33 -5.12 6.33
N LEU A 21 5.09 -4.12 6.82
CA LEU A 21 5.54 -4.08 8.20
C LEU A 21 4.36 -3.97 9.20
N ALA A 22 3.40 -3.09 8.94
CA ALA A 22 2.19 -2.97 9.78
C ALA A 22 1.40 -4.30 9.83
N LEU A 23 1.31 -5.01 8.70
CA LEU A 23 0.68 -6.33 8.62
C LEU A 23 1.46 -7.42 9.36
N GLU A 24 2.80 -7.33 9.44
CA GLU A 24 3.63 -8.23 10.26
C GLU A 24 3.47 -7.96 11.74
N GLN A 25 3.29 -6.70 12.12
CA GLN A 25 3.06 -6.28 13.50
C GLN A 25 1.60 -6.48 13.96
N GLU A 26 0.72 -6.94 13.07
CA GLU A 26 -0.73 -7.05 13.29
C GLU A 26 -1.38 -5.72 13.74
N ASP A 27 -0.76 -4.58 13.42
CA ASP A 27 -1.32 -3.26 13.66
C ASP A 27 -2.35 -2.93 12.57
N ILE A 28 -3.60 -3.30 12.85
CA ILE A 28 -4.71 -3.20 11.89
C ILE A 28 -4.99 -1.74 11.53
N GLU A 29 -4.97 -0.83 12.51
CA GLU A 29 -5.31 0.58 12.29
C GLU A 29 -4.27 1.25 11.37
N THR A 30 -2.98 1.04 11.65
CA THR A 30 -1.89 1.52 10.79
C THR A 30 -1.95 0.87 9.41
N ALA A 31 -2.22 -0.44 9.34
CA ALA A 31 -2.32 -1.16 8.08
C ALA A 31 -3.48 -0.65 7.20
N GLU A 32 -4.63 -0.28 7.78
CA GLU A 32 -5.74 0.35 7.06
C GLU A 32 -5.39 1.74 6.54
N ALA A 33 -4.77 2.58 7.37
CA ALA A 33 -4.33 3.91 6.97
C ALA A 33 -3.34 3.84 5.79
N LEU A 34 -2.42 2.88 5.82
CA LEU A 34 -1.43 2.65 4.77
C LEU A 34 -2.06 2.08 3.49
N ASN A 35 -3.06 1.20 3.59
CA ASN A 35 -3.81 0.73 2.42
C ASN A 35 -4.49 1.90 1.68
N ASN A 36 -5.16 2.78 2.42
CA ASN A 36 -5.80 3.96 1.85
C ASN A 36 -4.78 4.92 1.22
N ALA A 37 -3.64 5.15 1.90
CA ALA A 37 -2.55 5.96 1.37
C ALA A 37 -1.95 5.37 0.08
N MET A 38 -1.87 4.04 -0.01
CA MET A 38 -1.34 3.32 -1.17
C MET A 38 -2.25 3.54 -2.39
N GLU A 39 -3.56 3.35 -2.24
CA GLU A 39 -4.57 3.61 -3.28
C GLU A 39 -4.50 5.07 -3.77
N LEU A 40 -4.38 6.02 -2.84
CA LEU A 40 -4.21 7.45 -3.18
C LEU A 40 -2.90 7.74 -3.93
N SER A 41 -1.82 7.04 -3.58
CA SER A 41 -0.52 7.22 -4.23
C SER A 41 -0.47 6.65 -5.65
N MET A 42 -1.26 5.61 -5.91
CA MET A 42 -1.40 4.98 -7.23
C MET A 42 -2.31 5.78 -8.16
N THR A 43 -3.21 6.60 -7.60
CA THR A 43 -4.17 7.44 -8.36
C THR A 43 -3.66 8.86 -8.63
N ARG A 44 -2.57 9.31 -7.99
CA ARG A 44 -2.05 10.70 -8.11
C ARG A 44 -1.09 10.96 -9.27
N LYS A 45 -0.89 10.02 -10.18
CA LYS A 45 -0.13 10.22 -11.45
C LYS A 45 -0.90 9.80 -12.70
N THR A 46 -2.23 9.71 -12.63
CA THR A 46 -3.09 9.67 -13.82
C THR A 46 -3.14 11.06 -14.45
N GLY A 47 -2.34 11.26 -15.50
CA GLY A 47 -2.25 12.52 -16.26
C GLY A 47 -3.62 13.05 -16.69
N GLY A 48 -3.75 14.38 -16.74
CA GLY A 48 -5.01 15.09 -16.96
C GLY A 48 -5.87 14.55 -18.12
N GLY A 49 -7.18 14.73 -17.97
CA GLY A 49 -8.22 14.53 -18.99
C GLY A 49 -8.49 13.08 -19.41
N GLU A 50 -7.46 12.35 -19.83
CA GLU A 50 -7.62 11.10 -20.60
C GLU A 50 -6.72 9.93 -20.15
N PHE A 51 -5.93 10.05 -19.07
CA PHE A 51 -5.07 8.94 -18.64
C PHE A 51 -5.80 7.98 -17.70
N ILE A 52 -6.15 6.79 -18.22
CA ILE A 52 -6.66 5.67 -17.44
C ILE A 52 -5.49 4.73 -17.12
N GLU A 53 -5.06 4.72 -15.87
CA GLU A 53 -4.05 3.78 -15.38
C GLU A 53 -4.65 2.38 -15.23
N ARG A 54 -4.55 1.57 -16.28
CA ARG A 54 -4.96 0.15 -16.30
C ARG A 54 -3.85 -0.79 -15.85
N ARG A 55 -3.16 -0.46 -14.76
CA ARG A 55 -2.20 -1.40 -14.18
C ARG A 55 -2.93 -2.29 -13.20
N ASP A 56 -2.96 -3.59 -13.49
CA ASP A 56 -3.28 -4.60 -12.49
C ASP A 56 -2.38 -4.39 -11.28
N TYR A 57 -2.92 -4.60 -10.09
CA TYR A 57 -2.13 -4.50 -8.87
C TYR A 57 -0.94 -5.46 -8.98
N PRO A 58 0.29 -5.01 -8.69
CA PRO A 58 1.40 -5.94 -8.51
C PRO A 58 0.97 -7.03 -7.51
N ILE A 59 1.31 -8.28 -7.79
CA ILE A 59 0.92 -9.45 -6.98
C ILE A 59 1.17 -9.23 -5.47
N ASP A 60 2.23 -8.51 -5.12
CA ASP A 60 2.58 -8.23 -3.72
C ASP A 60 1.60 -7.27 -3.02
N VAL A 61 0.96 -6.38 -3.77
CA VAL A 61 -0.11 -5.50 -3.27
C VAL A 61 -1.37 -6.31 -3.00
N GLU A 62 -1.77 -7.19 -3.93
CA GLU A 62 -2.94 -8.05 -3.76
C GLU A 62 -2.81 -8.94 -2.52
N LYS A 63 -1.64 -9.58 -2.35
CA LYS A 63 -1.33 -10.39 -1.16
C LYS A 63 -1.41 -9.58 0.14
N ALA A 64 -0.92 -8.34 0.14
CA ALA A 64 -0.97 -7.47 1.31
C ALA A 64 -2.43 -7.11 1.67
N ILE A 65 -3.27 -6.80 0.68
CA ILE A 65 -4.70 -6.53 0.86
C ILE A 65 -5.43 -7.77 1.40
N GLU A 66 -5.15 -8.96 0.86
CA GLU A 66 -5.73 -10.21 1.34
C GLU A 66 -5.33 -10.53 2.79
N LYS A 67 -4.08 -10.25 3.17
CA LYS A 67 -3.59 -10.39 4.54
C LYS A 67 -4.32 -9.42 5.48
N LEU A 68 -4.49 -8.15 5.09
CA LEU A 68 -5.28 -7.19 5.85
C LEU A 68 -6.72 -7.68 6.09
N ARG A 69 -7.41 -8.12 5.03
CA ARG A 69 -8.77 -8.66 5.12
C ARG A 69 -8.85 -9.87 6.06
N SER A 70 -7.83 -10.72 6.05
CA SER A 70 -7.75 -11.90 6.92
C SER A 70 -7.54 -11.52 8.39
N LEU A 71 -6.69 -10.53 8.67
CA LEU A 71 -6.48 -10.01 10.03
C LEU A 71 -7.74 -9.38 10.60
N LYS A 72 -8.44 -8.56 9.81
CA LYS A 72 -9.74 -7.97 10.21
C LYS A 72 -10.77 -9.04 10.57
N LYS A 73 -10.93 -10.06 9.73
CA LYS A 73 -11.83 -11.19 10.00
C LYS A 73 -11.48 -11.96 11.28
N LYS A 74 -10.19 -12.01 11.67
CA LYS A 74 -9.76 -12.63 12.93
C LYS A 74 -10.11 -11.73 14.12
N ALA A 75 -9.89 -10.43 14.00
CA ALA A 75 -10.23 -9.45 15.03
C ALA A 75 -11.74 -9.38 15.29
N ASP A 76 -12.57 -9.40 14.23
CA ASP A 76 -14.04 -9.35 14.33
C ASP A 76 -14.67 -10.61 14.96
N LYS A 77 -13.92 -11.73 15.02
CA LYS A 77 -14.37 -13.00 15.59
C LYS A 77 -13.99 -13.18 17.07
N LYS A 78 -13.36 -12.18 17.67
CA LYS A 78 -12.87 -12.20 19.05
C LYS A 78 -13.81 -11.39 19.95
#